data_AF-A0A6M7WLH6-F1
#
_entry.id   AF-A0A6M7WLH6-F1
#
_cell.length_a   1.000
_cell.length_b   1.000
_cell.length_c   1.000
_cell.angle_alpha   90.00
_cell.angle_beta   90.00
_cell.angle_gamma   90.00
#
_symmetry.space_group_name_H-M   'P 1'
#
loop_
_entity.id
_entity.type
_entity.pdbx_description
1 polymer ?
#
loop_
_entity_poly.entity_id
_entity_poly.type
_entity_poly.pdbx_seq_one_letter_code
_entity_poly.pdbx_strand_id
1 'polypeptide(L)' 'MAANSGSLLVNKLTAIGFLVVGFLILASGYRYGSTSTLLGGCLILIIGVILLILKIARRNNGTP' A
#
# COMPACT_ATOMS: atom_id res chain seq x y z
N MET A 1 -28.70 -7.24 -5.80
CA MET A 1 -27.59 -6.93 -4.87
C MET A 1 -27.01 -5.56 -5.21
N ALA A 2 -27.36 -4.52 -4.44
CA ALA A 2 -26.83 -3.18 -4.65
C ALA A 2 -25.33 -3.17 -4.33
N ALA A 3 -24.49 -2.94 -5.34
CA ALA A 3 -23.05 -2.92 -5.20
C ALA A 3 -22.65 -1.82 -4.19
N ASN A 4 -22.08 -2.26 -3.07
CA ASN A 4 -21.59 -1.46 -1.97
C ASN A 4 -20.48 -0.49 -2.44
N SER A 5 -20.87 0.66 -2.98
CA SER A 5 -19.95 1.69 -3.49
C SER A 5 -18.99 2.19 -2.40
N GLY A 6 -19.42 2.14 -1.12
CA GLY A 6 -18.59 2.46 0.03
C GLY A 6 -17.41 1.51 0.22
N SER A 7 -17.61 0.18 0.09
CA SER A 7 -16.53 -0.81 0.23
C SER A 7 -15.45 -0.68 -0.85
N LEU A 8 -15.85 -0.34 -2.09
CA LEU A 8 -14.90 -0.12 -3.18
C LEU A 8 -13.98 1.09 -2.94
N LEU A 9 -14.53 2.17 -2.38
CA LEU A 9 -13.79 3.38 -2.00
C LEU A 9 -12.86 3.14 -0.81
N VAL A 10 -13.36 2.50 0.25
CA VAL A 10 -12.59 2.17 1.46
C VAL A 10 -11.38 1.34 1.10
N ASN A 11 -11.57 0.26 0.32
CA ASN A 11 -10.49 -0.63 -0.04
C ASN A 11 -9.44 0.08 -0.93
N LYS A 12 -9.83 1.11 -1.69
CA LYS A 12 -8.89 1.90 -2.53
C LYS A 12 -8.08 2.88 -1.69
N LEU A 13 -8.70 3.49 -0.69
CA LEU A 13 -8.00 4.33 0.29
C LEU A 13 -7.00 3.52 1.12
N THR A 14 -7.32 2.29 1.52
CA THR A 14 -6.42 1.47 2.34
C THR A 14 -5.09 1.21 1.63
N ALA A 15 -5.13 0.89 0.34
CA ALA A 15 -3.93 0.62 -0.45
C ALA A 15 -3.05 1.87 -0.62
N ILE A 16 -3.66 3.04 -0.83
CA ILE A 16 -2.94 4.32 -0.90
C ILE A 16 -2.36 4.68 0.47
N GLY A 17 -3.10 4.47 1.55
CA GLY A 17 -2.65 4.73 2.92
C GLY A 17 -1.40 3.92 3.28
N PHE A 18 -1.37 2.63 2.94
CA PHE A 18 -0.19 1.79 3.14
C PHE A 18 1.05 2.29 2.36
N LEU A 19 0.85 2.76 1.13
CA LEU A 19 1.93 3.29 0.31
C LEU A 19 2.50 4.59 0.91
N VAL A 20 1.63 5.51 1.33
CA VAL A 20 2.03 6.76 1.98
C VAL A 20 2.79 6.48 3.29
N VAL A 21 2.27 5.61 4.15
CA VAL A 21 2.94 5.25 5.42
C VAL A 21 4.30 4.58 5.16
N GLY A 22 4.37 3.63 4.23
CA GLY A 22 5.63 2.98 3.85
C GLY A 22 6.67 3.97 3.32
N PHE A 23 6.25 4.92 2.48
CA PHE A 23 7.12 5.96 1.95
C PHE A 23 7.63 6.90 3.05
N LEU A 24 6.78 7.32 3.99
CA LEU A 24 7.17 8.18 5.11
C LEU A 24 8.18 7.49 6.03
N ILE A 25 7.99 6.20 6.32
CA ILE A 25 8.95 5.42 7.12
C ILE A 25 10.29 5.31 6.39
N LEU A 26 10.30 5.00 5.08
CA LEU A 26 11.52 4.96 4.30
C LEU A 26 12.25 6.32 4.28
N ALA A 27 11.53 7.41 4.01
CA ALA A 27 12.10 8.76 3.97
C ALA A 27 12.66 9.19 5.33
N SER A 28 12.00 8.80 6.42
CA SER A 28 12.52 9.03 7.78
C SER A 28 13.80 8.24 8.04
N GLY A 29 13.85 6.96 7.65
CA GLY A 29 15.05 6.13 7.79
C GLY A 29 16.23 6.65 6.98
N TYR A 30 15.98 7.15 5.76
CA TYR A 30 16.97 7.83 4.94
C TYR A 30 17.51 9.09 5.61
N ARG A 31 16.64 9.93 6.17
CA ARG A 31 17.02 11.20 6.81
C ARG A 31 17.85 11.02 8.08
N TYR A 32 17.59 9.99 8.87
CA TYR A 32 18.31 9.74 10.12
C TYR A 32 19.51 8.77 9.95
N GLY A 33 19.80 8.32 8.72
CA GLY A 33 20.94 7.42 8.44
C GLY A 33 20.85 6.05 9.13
N SER A 34 19.67 5.66 9.59
CA SER A 34 19.47 4.42 10.35
C SER A 34 19.14 3.28 9.39
N THR A 35 20.11 2.40 9.16
CA THR A 35 20.00 1.25 8.24
C THR A 35 18.80 0.35 8.56
N SER A 36 18.48 0.18 9.84
CA SER A 36 17.34 -0.63 10.30
C SER A 36 15.99 -0.02 9.92
N THR A 37 15.87 1.31 10.05
CA THR A 37 14.66 2.04 9.69
C THR A 37 14.50 2.11 8.17
N LEU A 38 15.61 2.19 7.44
CA LEU A 38 15.65 2.19 5.98
C LEU A 38 15.23 0.82 5.41
N LEU A 39 15.76 -0.28 5.95
CA LEU A 39 15.30 -1.64 5.61
C LEU A 39 13.81 -1.83 5.96
N GLY A 40 13.38 -1.39 7.15
CA GLY A 40 11.99 -1.48 7.57
C GLY A 40 11.05 -0.73 6.63
N GLY A 41 11.40 0.48 6.22
CA GLY A 41 10.65 1.26 5.24
C GLY A 41 10.58 0.60 3.87
N CYS A 42 11.69 0.02 3.40
CA CYS A 42 11.74 -0.73 2.15
C CYS A 42 10.80 -1.95 2.16
N LEU A 43 10.80 -2.74 3.25
CA LEU A 43 9.92 -3.90 3.40
C LEU A 43 8.44 -3.49 3.38
N ILE A 44 8.07 -2.43 4.10
CA ILE A 44 6.70 -1.93 4.14
C ILE A 44 6.27 -1.42 2.75
N LEU A 45 7.16 -0.75 2.01
CA LEU A 45 6.87 -0.31 0.64
C LEU A 45 6.65 -1.50 -0.30
N ILE A 46 7.50 -2.53 -0.24
CA ILE A 46 7.34 -3.74 -1.06
C ILE A 46 5.97 -4.38 -0.79
N ILE A 47 5.58 -4.52 0.48
CA ILE A 47 4.27 -5.05 0.86
C ILE A 47 3.14 -4.16 0.30
N GLY A 48 3.25 -2.84 0.44
CA GLY A 48 2.28 -1.90 -0.10
C GLY A 48 2.11 -2.00 -1.61
N VAL A 49 3.22 -2.15 -2.35
CA VAL A 49 3.23 -2.32 -3.82
C VAL A 49 2.59 -3.65 -4.22
N ILE A 50 2.93 -4.76 -3.54
CA ILE A 50 2.33 -6.07 -3.81
C ILE A 50 0.81 -6.03 -3.62
N LEU A 51 0.34 -5.43 -2.52
CA LEU A 51 -1.10 -5.27 -2.25
C LEU A 51 -1.78 -4.44 -3.34
N LEU A 52 -1.11 -3.38 -3.83
CA LEU A 52 -1.62 -2.54 -4.91
C LEU A 52 -1.72 -3.31 -6.23
N ILE A 53 -0.69 -4.09 -6.58
CA ILE A 53 -0.67 -4.95 -7.78
C ILE A 53 -1.78 -6.00 -7.70
N LEU A 54 -1.90 -6.73 -6.59
CA LEU A 54 -2.97 -7.71 -6.39
C LEU A 54 -4.36 -7.08 -6.48
N LYS A 55 -4.49 -5.82 -6.05
CA LYS A 55 -5.76 -5.08 -6.14
C LYS A 55 -6.09 -4.67 -7.56
N ILE A 56 -5.10 -4.21 -8.33
CA ILE A 56 -5.25 -3.89 -9.76
C ILE A 56 -5.54 -5.17 -10.54
N ALA A 57 -4.80 -6.25 -10.28
CA ALA A 57 -4.98 -7.55 -10.91
C ALA A 57 -6.39 -8.12 -10.65
N ARG A 58 -6.88 -8.11 -9.40
CA ARG A 58 -8.27 -8.51 -9.08
C ARG A 58 -9.29 -7.66 -9.84
N ARG A 59 -9.09 -6.34 -9.86
CA ARG A 59 -9.95 -5.42 -10.61
C ARG A 59 -9.96 -5.70 -12.12
N ASN A 60 -8.80 -6.04 -12.69
CA ASN A 60 -8.65 -6.32 -14.12
C ASN A 60 -9.19 -7.70 -14.51
N ASN A 61 -9.08 -8.69 -13.63
CA ASN A 61 -9.59 -10.05 -13.87
C ASN A 61 -11.10 -10.18 -13.63
N GLY A 62 -11.81 -9.08 -13.32
CA GLY A 62 -13.27 -9.05 -13.20
C GLY A 62 -13.84 -9.92 -12.06
N THR A 63 -12.99 -10.49 -11.20
CA THR A 63 -13.43 -11.29 -10.07
C THR A 63 -13.77 -10.37 -8.90
N PRO A 64 -15.03 -10.39 -8.42
CA PRO A 64 -15.49 -9.56 -7.30
C PRO A 64 -14.75 -9.86 -5.99
#